data_AF-A0A5N6FXH5-F1
#
_entry.id   AF-A0A5N6FXH5-F1
#
_cell.length_a   1.000
_cell.length_b   1.000
_cell.length_c   1.000
_cell.angle_alpha   90.00
_cell.angle_beta   90.00
_cell.angle_gamma   90.00
#
_symmetry.space_group_name_H-M   'P 1'
#
loop_
_entity.id
_entity.type
_entity.pdbx_description
1 polymer ?
#
loop_
_entity_poly.entity_id
_entity_poly.type
_entity_poly.pdbx_seq_one_letter_code
_entity_poly.pdbx_strand_id
1 'polypeptide(L)'
;MTEGSNNNSNSSRQAASPSPPPPAPVPLTPGPRATVLQKTFNQALLRTLRANSYANFSECFPTPAKHVPASLESVWRQLNAKLEESARAEFEDIILERDAIRQLNELDRLMGEARHRRDHGQGQGDVAPHTLTPDELYRARLAPHLQGAQTALNAKIESSQNENDALSQQIQSQRLEIEGLLAKLDSVVADLEGAATAVTQFSTGNNLREEAIQMEEEVKARSDI
;
A
#
# COMPACT_ATOMS: atom_id res chain seq x y z
N MET A 1 35.41 -30.49 13.26
CA MET A 1 34.84 -30.41 14.63
C MET A 1 34.24 -29.02 14.76
N THR A 2 32.96 -28.92 14.39
CA THR A 2 31.78 -28.85 15.30
C THR A 2 31.56 -27.41 15.78
N GLU A 3 30.60 -26.72 15.19
CA GLU A 3 29.26 -26.44 15.78
C GLU A 3 29.35 -25.27 16.80
N GLY A 4 28.46 -24.30 16.83
CA GLY A 4 27.18 -24.19 16.16
C GLY A 4 26.55 -22.82 16.40
N SER A 5 25.55 -22.58 15.57
CA SER A 5 24.50 -21.58 15.65
C SER A 5 24.06 -21.23 17.08
N ASN A 6 23.78 -19.95 17.32
CA ASN A 6 22.58 -19.65 18.09
C ASN A 6 21.87 -18.38 17.60
N ASN A 7 20.79 -18.65 16.89
CA ASN A 7 19.65 -17.79 16.63
C ASN A 7 19.20 -17.07 17.91
N ASN A 8 18.92 -15.77 17.82
CA ASN A 8 17.77 -15.26 18.56
C ASN A 8 16.96 -14.29 17.70
N SER A 9 15.99 -14.91 17.04
CA SER A 9 14.91 -14.34 16.27
C SER A 9 13.99 -13.56 17.20
N ASN A 10 14.07 -12.23 17.19
CA ASN A 10 13.13 -11.40 17.96
C ASN A 10 12.49 -10.30 17.10
N SER A 11 12.05 -10.66 15.89
CA SER A 11 11.11 -9.86 15.12
C SER A 11 9.72 -10.48 15.22
N SER A 12 9.22 -10.58 16.46
CA SER A 12 7.85 -10.99 16.72
C SER A 12 6.91 -9.82 16.49
N ARG A 13 6.07 -9.99 15.46
CA ARG A 13 4.65 -9.57 15.42
C ARG A 13 4.38 -8.07 15.60
N GLN A 14 4.41 -7.37 14.48
CA GLN A 14 3.38 -6.36 14.22
C GLN A 14 2.60 -6.83 13.00
N ALA A 15 1.63 -7.70 13.24
CA ALA A 15 0.56 -7.96 12.29
C ALA A 15 -0.26 -6.67 12.21
N ALA A 16 0.12 -5.78 11.30
CA ALA A 16 -0.70 -4.63 10.95
C ALA A 16 -2.03 -5.17 10.38
N SER A 17 -3.10 -4.92 11.13
CA SER A 17 -4.49 -5.18 10.72
C SER A 17 -4.71 -4.72 9.27
N PRO A 18 -5.36 -5.53 8.40
CA PRO A 18 -5.67 -5.15 7.03
C PRO A 18 -6.90 -4.23 7.00
N SER A 19 -6.81 -3.09 7.70
CA SER A 19 -7.79 -2.03 7.61
C SER A 19 -7.50 -1.24 6.33
N PRO A 20 -8.51 -0.95 5.50
CA PRO A 20 -8.30 -0.18 4.27
C PRO A 20 -7.68 1.19 4.62
N PRO A 21 -6.90 1.79 3.70
CA PRO A 21 -6.47 3.16 3.87
C PRO A 21 -7.71 4.03 4.14
N PRO A 22 -7.69 4.89 5.18
CA PRO A 22 -8.84 5.73 5.48
C PRO A 22 -9.20 6.53 4.23
N PRO A 23 -10.51 6.71 3.93
CA PRO A 23 -10.93 7.55 2.83
C PRO A 23 -10.24 8.92 2.95
N ALA A 24 -9.80 9.47 1.82
CA ALA A 24 -9.09 10.74 1.79
C ALA A 24 -9.85 11.78 2.64
N PRO A 25 -9.16 12.56 3.51
CA PRO A 25 -9.81 13.50 4.41
C PRO A 25 -10.77 14.39 3.62
N VAL A 26 -12.06 14.27 3.92
CA VAL A 26 -13.06 15.16 3.32
C VAL A 26 -12.77 16.55 3.85
N PRO A 27 -12.58 17.56 2.99
CA PRO A 27 -12.35 18.91 3.46
C PRO A 27 -13.56 19.35 4.30
N LEU A 28 -13.30 19.87 5.50
CA LEU A 28 -14.31 20.54 6.34
C LEU A 28 -14.76 21.88 5.74
N THR A 29 -14.10 22.31 4.66
CA THR A 29 -14.45 23.50 3.90
C THR A 29 -15.78 23.29 3.18
N PRO A 30 -16.74 24.24 3.26
CA PRO A 30 -18.03 24.11 2.58
C PRO A 30 -17.86 23.88 1.07
N GLY A 31 -18.35 22.74 0.58
CA GLY A 31 -18.45 22.44 -0.84
C GLY A 31 -19.57 23.23 -1.53
N PRO A 32 -19.80 23.00 -2.84
CA PRO A 32 -20.78 23.75 -3.60
C PRO A 32 -22.20 23.56 -3.03
N ARG A 33 -22.55 22.33 -2.64
CA ARG A 33 -23.87 22.04 -2.07
C ARG A 33 -24.06 22.59 -0.65
N ALA A 34 -23.03 22.50 0.19
CA ALA A 34 -23.03 23.12 1.53
C ALA A 34 -23.19 24.65 1.44
N THR A 35 -22.52 25.28 0.48
CA THR A 35 -22.64 26.73 0.22
C THR A 35 -24.06 27.10 -0.22
N VAL A 36 -24.68 26.29 -1.09
CA VAL A 36 -26.07 26.50 -1.50
C VAL A 36 -27.03 26.36 -0.32
N LEU A 37 -26.83 25.39 0.57
CA LEU A 37 -27.63 25.22 1.78
C LEU A 37 -27.56 26.48 2.67
N GLN A 38 -26.35 26.95 2.98
CA GLN A 38 -26.17 28.15 3.78
C GLN A 38 -26.77 29.39 3.12
N LYS A 39 -26.59 29.54 1.80
CA LYS A 39 -27.15 30.67 1.04
C LYS A 39 -28.68 30.65 1.03
N THR A 40 -29.29 29.49 0.79
CA THR A 40 -30.75 29.35 0.76
C THR A 40 -31.38 29.59 2.12
N PHE A 41 -30.76 29.10 3.20
CA PHE A 41 -31.19 29.39 4.57
C PHE A 41 -31.15 30.90 4.86
N ASN A 42 -30.03 31.57 4.59
CA ASN A 42 -29.90 33.01 4.81
C ASN A 42 -30.93 33.81 4.00
N GLN A 43 -31.17 33.43 2.74
CA GLN A 43 -32.19 34.07 1.91
C GLN A 43 -33.61 33.86 2.45
N ALA A 44 -33.92 32.66 2.94
CA ALA A 44 -35.21 32.36 3.55
C ALA A 44 -35.42 33.16 4.83
N LEU A 45 -34.41 33.22 5.71
CA LEU A 45 -34.45 34.01 6.95
C LEU A 45 -34.69 35.49 6.66
N LEU A 46 -33.95 36.08 5.72
CA LEU A 46 -34.14 37.48 5.31
C LEU A 46 -35.54 37.73 4.74
N ARG A 47 -36.10 36.77 3.99
CA ARG A 47 -37.47 36.89 3.45
C ARG A 47 -38.51 36.85 4.56
N THR A 48 -38.33 35.99 5.56
CA THR A 48 -39.20 35.91 6.74
C THR A 48 -39.15 37.19 7.56
N LEU A 49 -37.96 37.74 7.80
CA LEU A 49 -37.78 39.00 8.53
C LEU A 49 -38.41 40.18 7.77
N ARG A 50 -38.30 40.21 6.44
CA ARG A 50 -38.97 41.25 5.61
C ARG A 50 -40.49 41.15 5.62
N ALA A 51 -41.04 39.95 5.69
CA ALA A 51 -42.49 39.75 5.80
C ALA A 51 -43.03 40.31 7.14
N ASN A 52 -42.22 40.24 8.20
CA ASN A 52 -42.49 40.91 9.47
C ASN A 52 -42.05 42.38 9.43
N SER A 53 -42.67 43.15 8.53
CA SER A 53 -42.47 44.59 8.47
C SER A 53 -43.12 45.30 9.65
N TYR A 54 -42.57 46.45 10.06
CA TYR A 54 -43.18 47.24 11.12
C TYR A 54 -44.61 47.69 10.79
N ALA A 55 -44.92 47.93 9.51
CA ALA A 55 -46.27 48.25 9.06
C ALA A 55 -47.25 47.11 9.40
N ASN A 56 -46.92 45.87 9.00
CA ASN A 56 -47.74 44.70 9.29
C ASN A 56 -47.85 44.44 10.81
N PHE A 57 -46.77 44.66 11.55
CA PHE A 57 -46.75 44.46 13.00
C PHE A 57 -47.60 45.50 13.76
N SER A 58 -47.49 46.78 13.39
CA SER A 58 -48.23 47.86 14.05
C SER A 58 -49.73 47.84 13.75
N GLU A 59 -50.14 47.33 12.58
CA GLU A 59 -51.55 47.09 12.24
C GLU A 59 -52.23 46.10 13.20
N CYS A 60 -51.51 45.08 13.67
CA CYS A 60 -52.01 44.13 14.66
C CYS A 60 -52.13 44.72 16.09
N PHE A 61 -51.45 45.84 16.36
CA PHE A 61 -51.42 46.50 17.67
C PHE A 61 -51.80 48.00 17.55
N PRO A 62 -53.05 48.31 17.18
CA PRO A 62 -53.47 49.68 16.86
C PRO A 62 -53.44 50.62 18.07
N THR A 63 -53.69 50.12 19.29
CA THR A 63 -53.70 50.93 20.52
C THR A 63 -52.29 51.33 20.96
N PRO A 64 -51.31 50.40 21.08
CA PRO A 64 -49.92 50.77 21.32
C PRO A 64 -49.30 51.62 20.20
N ALA A 65 -49.65 51.37 18.94
CA ALA A 65 -49.12 52.13 17.81
C ALA A 65 -49.46 53.63 17.87
N LYS A 66 -50.62 53.98 18.45
CA LYS A 66 -51.06 55.37 18.62
C LYS A 66 -50.47 56.04 19.86
N HIS A 67 -50.38 55.32 20.97
CA HIS A 67 -50.02 55.90 22.26
C HIS A 67 -48.52 55.82 22.58
N VAL A 68 -47.82 54.79 22.10
CA VAL A 68 -46.40 54.56 22.38
C VAL A 68 -45.66 53.95 21.16
N PRO A 69 -45.56 54.68 20.03
CA PRO A 69 -44.94 54.15 18.81
C PRO A 69 -43.45 53.81 18.99
N ALA A 70 -42.71 54.62 19.76
CA ALA A 70 -41.28 54.42 19.97
C ALA A 70 -40.97 53.10 20.73
N SER A 71 -41.76 52.76 21.75
CA SER A 71 -41.57 51.50 22.48
C SER A 71 -42.01 50.30 21.64
N LEU A 72 -43.07 50.42 20.83
CA LEU A 72 -43.51 49.36 19.93
C LEU A 72 -42.45 49.06 18.86
N GLU A 73 -41.84 50.10 18.27
CA GLU A 73 -40.76 49.97 17.30
C GLU A 73 -39.51 49.33 17.94
N SER A 74 -39.20 49.69 19.17
CA SER A 74 -38.12 49.06 19.95
C SER A 74 -38.36 47.56 20.16
N VAL A 75 -39.58 47.16 20.56
CA VAL A 75 -39.95 45.74 20.75
C VAL A 75 -39.89 44.97 19.43
N TRP A 76 -40.41 45.54 18.34
CA TRP A 76 -40.34 44.92 17.01
C TRP A 76 -38.88 44.71 16.55
N ARG A 77 -38.03 45.73 16.71
CA ARG A 77 -36.59 45.61 16.41
C ARG A 77 -35.92 44.53 17.25
N GLN A 78 -36.19 44.50 18.55
CA GLN A 78 -35.61 43.52 19.46
C GLN A 78 -36.07 42.10 19.13
N LEU A 79 -37.35 41.92 18.79
CA LEU A 79 -37.90 40.62 18.38
C LEU A 79 -37.25 40.13 17.09
N ASN A 80 -37.17 40.97 16.06
CA ASN A 80 -36.55 40.60 14.79
C ASN A 80 -35.05 40.32 14.96
N ALA A 81 -34.34 41.12 15.75
CA ALA A 81 -32.92 40.88 16.05
C ALA A 81 -32.72 39.55 16.80
N LYS A 82 -33.55 39.25 17.82
CA LYS A 82 -33.45 38.00 18.57
C LYS A 82 -33.85 36.79 17.75
N LEU A 83 -34.86 36.90 16.90
CA LEU A 83 -35.24 35.85 15.96
C LEU A 83 -34.11 35.56 14.98
N GLU A 84 -33.50 36.60 14.41
CA GLU A 84 -32.37 36.44 13.49
C GLU A 84 -31.16 35.79 14.16
N GLU A 85 -30.76 36.27 15.34
CA GLU A 85 -29.63 35.75 16.11
C GLU A 85 -29.87 34.28 16.51
N SER A 86 -31.04 33.97 17.07
CA SER A 86 -31.38 32.62 17.51
C SER A 86 -31.48 31.66 16.32
N ALA A 87 -32.13 32.06 15.23
CA ALA A 87 -32.25 31.20 14.05
C ALA A 87 -30.88 30.88 13.42
N ARG A 88 -29.95 31.84 13.40
CA ARG A 88 -28.59 31.61 12.91
C ARG A 88 -27.81 30.68 13.85
N ALA A 89 -27.89 30.89 15.16
CA ALA A 89 -27.21 30.06 16.14
C ALA A 89 -27.67 28.60 16.06
N GLU A 90 -28.99 28.38 16.09
CA GLU A 90 -29.58 27.04 15.98
C GLU A 90 -29.22 26.35 14.66
N PHE A 91 -29.14 27.10 13.56
CA PHE A 91 -28.74 26.55 12.27
C PHE A 91 -27.29 26.08 12.25
N GLU A 92 -26.37 26.87 12.80
CA GLU A 92 -24.96 26.46 12.94
C GLU A 92 -24.81 25.25 13.86
N ASP A 93 -25.56 25.21 14.97
CA ASP A 93 -25.58 24.07 15.87
C ASP A 93 -26.07 22.80 15.19
N ILE A 94 -27.15 22.87 14.39
CA ILE A 94 -27.64 21.75 13.58
C ILE A 94 -26.60 21.30 12.55
N ILE A 95 -25.91 22.24 11.89
CA ILE A 95 -24.85 21.90 10.93
C ILE A 95 -23.74 21.11 11.61
N LEU A 96 -23.32 21.52 12.81
CA LEU A 96 -22.26 20.88 13.57
C LEU A 96 -22.70 19.53 14.15
N GLU A 97 -23.88 19.46 14.79
CA GLU A 97 -24.42 18.23 15.38
C GLU A 97 -24.57 17.12 14.33
N ARG A 98 -25.04 17.48 13.14
CA ARG A 98 -25.27 16.53 12.04
C ARG A 98 -24.07 16.34 11.14
N ASP A 99 -22.97 17.06 11.37
CA ASP A 99 -21.80 17.09 10.49
C ASP A 99 -22.20 17.24 9.01
N ALA A 100 -23.11 18.18 8.76
CA ALA A 100 -23.80 18.30 7.48
C ALA A 100 -22.82 18.67 6.35
N ILE A 101 -21.77 19.47 6.66
CA ILE A 101 -20.78 19.88 5.67
C ILE A 101 -20.00 18.67 5.16
N ARG A 102 -19.51 17.80 6.06
CA ARG A 102 -18.79 16.59 5.67
C ARG A 102 -19.64 15.69 4.80
N GLN A 103 -20.89 15.45 5.21
CA GLN A 103 -21.80 14.56 4.48
C GLN A 103 -22.18 15.12 3.09
N LEU A 104 -22.42 16.42 2.98
CA LEU A 104 -22.72 17.06 1.70
C LEU A 104 -21.51 17.05 0.76
N ASN A 105 -20.31 17.26 1.30
CA ASN A 105 -19.07 17.16 0.53
C ASN A 105 -18.79 15.73 0.06
N GLU A 106 -19.05 14.73 0.90
CA GLU A 106 -18.96 13.32 0.52
C GLU A 106 -19.97 12.97 -0.57
N LEU A 107 -21.20 13.47 -0.48
CA LEU A 107 -22.21 13.30 -1.52
C LEU A 107 -21.75 13.90 -2.86
N ASP A 108 -21.19 15.11 -2.84
CA ASP A 108 -20.65 15.76 -4.05
C ASP A 108 -19.50 14.93 -4.66
N ARG A 109 -18.64 14.33 -3.84
CA ARG A 109 -17.60 13.37 -4.28
C ARG A 109 -18.22 12.14 -4.95
N LEU A 110 -19.17 11.48 -4.29
CA LEU A 110 -19.82 10.27 -4.80
C LEU A 110 -20.57 10.53 -6.11
N MET A 111 -21.26 11.67 -6.22
CA MET A 111 -21.90 12.07 -7.48
C MET A 111 -20.88 12.32 -8.60
N GLY A 112 -19.72 12.92 -8.27
CA GLY A 112 -18.62 13.11 -9.22
C GLY A 112 -18.09 11.78 -9.76
N GLU A 113 -17.83 10.82 -8.86
CA GLU A 113 -17.41 9.47 -9.23
C GLU A 113 -18.48 8.73 -10.06
N ALA A 114 -19.75 8.83 -9.68
CA ALA A 114 -20.86 8.20 -10.40
C ALA A 114 -21.02 8.77 -11.82
N ARG A 115 -20.91 10.10 -11.98
CA ARG A 115 -20.91 10.75 -13.30
C ARG A 115 -19.74 10.27 -14.13
N HIS A 116 -18.54 10.24 -13.55
CA HIS A 116 -17.35 9.74 -14.23
C HIS A 116 -17.54 8.30 -14.71
N ARG A 117 -18.01 7.38 -13.86
CA ARG A 117 -18.27 5.97 -14.25
C ARG A 117 -19.32 5.86 -15.36
N ARG A 118 -20.39 6.64 -15.29
CA ARG A 118 -21.43 6.66 -16.33
C ARG A 118 -20.87 7.12 -17.67
N ASP A 119 -20.10 8.21 -17.67
CA ASP A 119 -19.53 8.79 -18.89
C ASP A 119 -18.47 7.86 -19.52
N HIS A 120 -17.86 6.98 -18.73
CA HIS A 120 -16.92 5.94 -19.17
C HIS A 120 -17.58 4.58 -19.44
N GLY A 121 -18.92 4.50 -19.45
CA GLY A 121 -19.67 3.27 -19.72
C GLY A 121 -19.57 2.18 -18.63
N GLN A 122 -19.06 2.51 -17.44
CA GLN A 122 -18.84 1.58 -16.31
C GLN A 122 -20.05 1.48 -15.35
N GLY A 123 -21.27 1.68 -15.83
CA GLY A 123 -22.48 1.63 -15.01
C GLY A 123 -23.57 0.82 -15.69
N GLN A 124 -23.72 -0.45 -15.31
CA GLN A 124 -24.75 -1.33 -15.84
C GLN A 124 -25.99 -1.29 -14.93
N GLY A 125 -27.05 -0.62 -15.41
CA GLY A 125 -28.38 -0.62 -14.80
C GLY A 125 -28.52 0.14 -13.47
N ASP A 126 -29.60 0.91 -13.34
CA ASP A 126 -29.98 1.55 -12.07
C ASP A 126 -30.62 0.48 -11.16
N VAL A 127 -29.79 -0.35 -10.52
CA VAL A 127 -30.28 -1.33 -9.54
C VAL A 127 -30.47 -0.60 -8.21
N ALA A 128 -31.73 -0.44 -7.81
CA ALA A 128 -32.04 0.23 -6.57
C ALA A 128 -31.51 -0.57 -5.36
N PRO A 129 -30.91 0.06 -4.33
CA PRO A 129 -30.28 -0.68 -3.24
C PRO A 129 -31.20 -1.62 -2.46
N HIS A 130 -32.52 -1.34 -2.47
CA HIS A 130 -33.53 -2.13 -1.77
C HIS A 130 -33.90 -3.44 -2.50
N THR A 131 -33.47 -3.62 -3.75
CA THR A 131 -33.68 -4.86 -4.50
C THR A 131 -32.53 -5.85 -4.34
N LEU A 132 -31.42 -5.43 -3.73
CA LEU A 132 -30.23 -6.27 -3.53
C LEU A 132 -30.46 -7.27 -2.39
N THR A 133 -30.13 -8.53 -2.65
CA THR A 133 -30.20 -9.57 -1.61
C THR A 133 -29.06 -9.41 -0.60
N PRO A 134 -29.23 -9.86 0.66
CA PRO A 134 -28.16 -9.78 1.66
C PRO A 134 -26.86 -10.47 1.24
N ASP A 135 -26.98 -11.57 0.48
CA ASP A 135 -25.86 -12.36 -0.02
C ASP A 135 -25.08 -11.60 -1.11
N GLU A 136 -25.78 -10.89 -2.00
CA GLU A 136 -25.14 -10.00 -2.98
C GLU A 136 -24.40 -8.85 -2.30
N LEU A 137 -25.00 -8.22 -1.28
CA LEU A 137 -24.33 -7.16 -0.50
C LEU A 137 -23.08 -7.67 0.21
N TYR A 138 -23.17 -8.87 0.79
CA TYR A 138 -22.05 -9.53 1.45
C TYR A 138 -20.90 -9.83 0.47
N ARG A 139 -21.22 -10.42 -0.69
CA ARG A 139 -20.23 -10.68 -1.74
C ARG A 139 -19.63 -9.40 -2.31
N ALA A 140 -20.43 -8.38 -2.57
CA ALA A 140 -19.96 -7.10 -3.07
C ALA A 140 -18.97 -6.43 -2.11
N ARG A 141 -19.20 -6.57 -0.79
CA ARG A 141 -18.27 -6.08 0.23
C ARG A 141 -16.99 -6.91 0.31
N LEU A 142 -17.08 -8.23 0.21
CA LEU A 142 -15.92 -9.12 0.30
C LEU A 142 -15.04 -9.12 -0.95
N ALA A 143 -15.63 -8.95 -2.13
CA ALA A 143 -14.94 -8.99 -3.42
C ALA A 143 -13.67 -8.12 -3.45
N PRO A 144 -13.67 -6.82 -3.07
CA PRO A 144 -12.46 -6.00 -3.10
C PRO A 144 -11.38 -6.48 -2.13
N HIS A 145 -11.77 -7.03 -0.97
CA HIS A 145 -10.80 -7.58 0.00
C HIS A 145 -10.13 -8.86 -0.54
N LEU A 146 -10.93 -9.76 -1.11
CA LEU A 146 -10.42 -10.99 -1.71
C LEU A 146 -9.55 -10.70 -2.93
N GLN A 147 -9.95 -9.73 -3.76
CA GLN A 147 -9.15 -9.28 -4.89
C GLN A 147 -7.80 -8.70 -4.45
N GLY A 148 -7.79 -7.87 -3.41
CA GLY A 148 -6.54 -7.34 -2.83
C GLY A 148 -5.64 -8.43 -2.23
N ALA A 149 -6.22 -9.44 -1.59
CA ALA A 149 -5.45 -10.59 -1.10
C ALA A 149 -4.89 -11.44 -2.25
N GLN A 150 -5.68 -11.66 -3.30
CA GLN A 150 -5.28 -12.41 -4.48
C GLN A 150 -4.13 -11.73 -5.22
N THR A 151 -4.18 -10.41 -5.43
CA THR A 151 -3.09 -9.68 -6.08
C THR A 151 -1.80 -9.73 -5.25
N ALA A 152 -1.89 -9.60 -3.93
CA ALA A 152 -0.73 -9.73 -3.04
C ALA A 152 -0.11 -11.13 -3.07
N LEU A 153 -0.94 -12.19 -3.09
CA LEU A 153 -0.46 -13.57 -3.19
C LEU A 153 0.19 -13.85 -4.56
N ASN A 154 -0.41 -13.38 -5.66
CA ASN A 154 0.16 -13.52 -6.99
C ASN A 154 1.53 -12.84 -7.09
N ALA A 155 1.67 -11.61 -6.57
CA ALA A 155 2.95 -10.92 -6.53
C ALA A 155 4.03 -11.71 -5.74
N LYS A 156 3.64 -12.37 -4.65
CA LYS A 156 4.56 -13.22 -3.88
C LYS A 156 4.96 -14.49 -4.62
N ILE A 157 4.01 -15.11 -5.35
CA ILE A 157 4.27 -16.27 -6.20
C ILE A 157 5.25 -15.89 -7.31
N GLU A 158 5.02 -14.77 -7.99
CA GLU A 158 5.90 -14.26 -9.04
C GLU A 158 7.31 -13.97 -8.50
N SER A 159 7.42 -13.32 -7.34
CA SER A 159 8.72 -13.11 -6.68
C SER A 159 9.45 -14.43 -6.40
N SER A 160 8.76 -15.42 -5.83
CA SER A 160 9.35 -16.71 -5.51
C SER A 160 9.72 -17.52 -6.76
N GLN A 161 8.94 -17.43 -7.83
CA GLN A 161 9.25 -18.07 -9.11
C GLN A 161 10.52 -17.45 -9.71
N ASN A 162 10.64 -16.13 -9.71
CA ASN A 162 11.83 -15.43 -10.19
C ASN A 162 13.09 -15.79 -9.37
N GLU A 163 12.96 -15.90 -8.04
CA GLU A 163 14.06 -16.35 -7.17
C GLU A 163 14.46 -17.80 -7.45
N ASN A 164 13.49 -18.70 -7.62
CA ASN A 164 13.76 -20.10 -7.93
C ASN A 164 14.43 -20.27 -9.30
N ASP A 165 14.00 -19.49 -10.31
CA ASP A 165 14.60 -19.51 -11.64
C ASP A 165 16.06 -19.03 -11.60
N ALA A 166 16.34 -17.96 -10.86
CA ALA A 166 17.71 -17.47 -10.67
C ALA A 166 18.60 -18.50 -9.95
N LEU A 167 18.10 -19.13 -8.89
CA LEU A 167 18.82 -20.18 -8.15
C LEU A 167 19.07 -21.42 -9.03
N SER A 168 18.08 -21.83 -9.82
CA SER A 168 18.21 -22.95 -10.76
C SER A 168 19.30 -22.68 -11.80
N GLN A 169 19.33 -21.47 -12.38
CA GLN A 169 20.38 -21.06 -13.32
C GLN A 169 21.76 -21.07 -12.66
N GLN A 170 21.86 -20.59 -11.42
CA GLN A 170 23.12 -20.64 -10.67
C GLN A 170 23.58 -22.07 -10.38
N ILE A 171 22.66 -22.98 -10.01
CA ILE A 171 23.00 -24.39 -9.79
C ILE A 171 23.50 -25.04 -11.09
N GLN A 172 22.87 -24.72 -12.23
CA GLN A 172 23.29 -25.24 -13.53
C GLN A 172 24.68 -24.74 -13.91
N SER A 173 24.98 -23.45 -13.72
CA SER A 173 26.33 -22.92 -14.01
C SER A 173 27.39 -23.52 -13.10
N GLN A 174 27.09 -23.68 -11.80
CA GLN A 174 27.98 -24.33 -10.84
C GLN A 174 28.23 -25.81 -11.20
N ARG A 175 27.21 -26.54 -11.67
CA ARG A 175 27.38 -27.93 -12.12
C ARG A 175 28.33 -28.03 -13.31
N LEU A 176 28.18 -27.15 -14.31
CA LEU A 176 29.08 -27.09 -15.45
C LEU A 176 30.51 -26.72 -15.05
N GLU A 177 30.67 -25.81 -14.08
CA GLU A 177 31.99 -25.45 -13.54
C GLU A 177 32.64 -26.64 -12.84
N ILE A 178 31.89 -27.38 -12.01
CA ILE A 178 32.37 -28.58 -11.32
C ILE A 178 32.79 -29.66 -12.34
N GLU A 179 31.98 -29.91 -13.36
CA GLU A 179 32.33 -30.86 -14.43
C GLU A 179 33.63 -30.45 -15.14
N GLY A 180 33.80 -29.16 -15.42
CA GLY A 180 35.03 -28.62 -16.00
C GLY A 180 36.25 -28.73 -15.07
N LEU A 181 36.08 -28.55 -13.77
CA LEU A 181 37.15 -28.71 -12.78
C LEU A 181 37.53 -30.19 -12.60
N LEU A 182 36.56 -31.10 -12.59
CA LEU A 182 36.81 -32.54 -12.53
C LEU A 182 37.58 -33.02 -13.76
N ALA A 183 37.19 -32.60 -14.96
CA ALA A 183 37.91 -32.95 -16.19
C ALA A 183 39.37 -32.45 -16.19
N LYS A 184 39.63 -31.26 -15.61
CA LYS A 184 41.00 -30.76 -15.43
C LYS A 184 41.79 -31.59 -14.41
N LEU A 185 41.16 -31.99 -13.30
CA LEU A 185 41.81 -32.85 -12.31
C LEU A 185 42.15 -34.23 -12.91
N ASP A 186 41.24 -34.82 -13.67
CA ASP A 186 41.49 -36.09 -14.37
C ASP A 186 42.67 -35.98 -15.35
N SER A 187 42.78 -34.85 -16.07
CA SER A 187 43.95 -34.57 -16.92
C SER A 187 45.25 -34.46 -16.11
N VAL A 188 45.24 -33.76 -14.97
CA VAL A 188 46.44 -33.61 -14.13
C VAL A 188 46.84 -34.94 -13.50
N VAL A 189 45.88 -35.77 -13.12
CA VAL A 189 46.14 -37.14 -12.62
C VAL A 189 46.76 -37.99 -13.74
N ALA A 190 46.21 -37.95 -14.95
CA ALA A 190 46.78 -38.64 -16.10
C ALA A 190 48.20 -38.16 -16.43
N ASP A 191 48.47 -36.85 -16.33
CA ASP A 191 49.81 -36.29 -16.52
C ASP A 191 50.79 -36.76 -15.42
N LEU A 192 50.35 -36.86 -14.17
CA LEU A 192 51.14 -37.39 -13.06
C LEU A 192 51.42 -38.89 -13.21
N GLU A 193 50.43 -39.67 -13.63
CA GLU A 193 50.61 -41.10 -13.96
C GLU A 193 51.57 -41.27 -15.14
N GLY A 194 51.46 -40.43 -16.17
CA GLY A 194 52.40 -40.36 -17.28
C GLY A 194 53.82 -40.01 -16.84
N ALA A 195 53.98 -39.04 -15.93
CA ALA A 195 55.28 -38.68 -15.38
C ALA A 195 55.85 -39.81 -14.50
N ALA A 196 55.03 -40.44 -13.66
CA ALA A 196 55.44 -41.55 -12.81
C ALA A 196 55.89 -42.76 -13.65
N THR A 197 55.17 -43.09 -14.72
CA THR A 197 55.56 -44.16 -15.65
C THR A 197 56.83 -43.82 -16.43
N ALA A 198 57.02 -42.56 -16.83
CA ALA A 198 58.27 -42.11 -17.45
C ALA A 198 59.47 -42.21 -16.47
N VAL A 199 59.28 -41.91 -15.19
CA VAL A 199 60.32 -42.04 -14.15
C VAL A 199 60.66 -43.52 -13.91
N THR A 200 59.67 -44.42 -13.83
CA THR A 200 59.96 -45.85 -13.67
C THR A 200 60.65 -46.42 -14.90
N GLN A 201 60.23 -46.04 -16.11
CA GLN A 201 60.91 -46.44 -17.35
C GLN A 201 62.34 -45.90 -17.44
N PHE A 202 62.57 -44.65 -17.05
CA PHE A 202 63.91 -44.05 -16.98
C PHE A 202 64.78 -44.75 -15.92
N SER A 203 64.21 -45.15 -14.79
CA SER A 203 64.90 -45.94 -13.76
C SER A 203 65.28 -47.34 -14.27
N THR A 204 64.40 -48.02 -15.01
CA THR A 204 64.67 -49.37 -15.53
C THR A 204 65.53 -49.38 -16.79
N GLY A 205 65.49 -48.30 -17.58
CA GLY A 205 66.24 -48.16 -18.83
C GLY A 205 67.65 -47.59 -18.65
N ASN A 206 67.93 -46.90 -17.55
CA ASN A 206 69.27 -46.40 -17.24
C ASN A 206 70.03 -47.35 -16.31
N ASN A 207 70.51 -48.45 -16.90
CA ASN A 207 71.63 -49.21 -16.35
C ASN A 207 72.84 -48.32 -16.07
N LEU A 208 72.95 -47.14 -16.71
CA LEU A 208 73.99 -46.14 -16.48
C LEU A 208 74.15 -45.72 -15.00
N ARG A 209 73.07 -45.73 -14.21
CA ARG A 209 73.15 -45.36 -12.79
C ARG A 209 73.69 -46.50 -11.94
N GLU A 210 73.37 -47.74 -12.29
CA GLU A 210 73.98 -48.94 -11.68
C GLU A 210 75.42 -49.15 -12.17
N GLU A 211 75.69 -48.93 -13.46
CA GLU A 211 77.02 -48.95 -14.08
C GLU A 211 77.93 -47.84 -13.52
N ALA A 212 77.40 -46.65 -13.21
CA ALA A 212 78.19 -45.60 -12.56
C ALA A 212 78.58 -45.98 -11.12
N ILE A 213 77.68 -46.62 -10.37
CA ILE A 213 77.97 -47.13 -9.02
C ILE A 213 78.98 -48.28 -9.10
N GLN A 214 78.84 -49.18 -10.07
CA GLN A 214 79.82 -50.26 -10.32
C GLN A 214 81.19 -49.71 -10.72
N MET A 215 81.26 -48.70 -11.60
CA MET A 215 82.53 -48.06 -11.96
C MET A 215 83.17 -47.31 -10.77
N GLU A 216 82.37 -46.67 -9.91
CA GLU A 216 82.88 -46.02 -8.70
C GLU A 216 83.45 -47.04 -7.70
N GLU A 217 82.81 -48.20 -7.56
CA GLU A 217 83.33 -49.35 -6.80
C GLU A 217 84.60 -49.94 -7.42
N GLU A 218 84.69 -50.07 -8.74
CA GLU A 218 85.89 -50.55 -9.43
C GLU A 218 87.07 -49.57 -9.34
N VAL A 219 86.83 -48.25 -9.40
CA VAL A 219 87.87 -47.22 -9.21
C VAL A 219 88.38 -47.23 -7.77
N LYS A 220 87.49 -47.40 -6.78
CA LYS A 220 87.87 -47.50 -5.37
C LYS A 220 88.64 -48.78 -5.07
N ALA A 221 88.27 -49.91 -5.67
CA ALA A 221 89.02 -51.16 -5.55
C ALA A 221 90.41 -51.09 -6.21
N ARG A 222 90.58 -50.26 -7.25
CA ARG A 222 91.89 -50.02 -7.90
C ARG A 222 92.78 -49.02 -7.16
N SER A 223 92.24 -48.16 -6.30
CA SER A 223 93.05 -47.26 -5.45
C SER A 223 93.63 -47.93 -4.21
N ASP A 224 93.18 -49.15 -3.89
CA ASP A 224 93.58 -49.92 -2.69
C ASP A 224 94.64 -51.02 -3.01
N ILE A 225 95.30 -50.96 -4.17
CA ILE A 225 96.46 -51.81 -4.59
C ILE A 225 97.65 -50.91 -4.90
#